data_AF-A0A843HA54-F1
#
_entry.id   AF-A0A843HA54-F1
#
_cell.length_a   1.000
_cell.length_b   1.000
_cell.length_c   1.000
_cell.angle_alpha   90.00
_cell.angle_beta   90.00
_cell.angle_gamma   90.00
#
_symmetry.space_group_name_H-M   'P 1'
#
loop_
_entity.id
_entity.type
_entity.pdbx_description
1 polymer ?
#
loop_
_entity_poly.entity_id
_entity_poly.type
_entity_poly.pdbx_seq_one_letter_code
_entity_poly.pdbx_strand_id
1 'polypeptide(L)'
;MILPHIGSTCRFVLTSKFSTLNGVYNVVALGSFNDLAASGVDFVTNLYKPVGLSQVDYANDFKSYQNTNVVMVTSVSDESEMYYFPEGILDKVPDPTVKKYQQYYFGISIGPYKDVNTLQSLATQLGSIVTHTTGVENPVRVFAASPEYDVWLDDSQYEALQQQRQANIKNIDTLYTQLQNSLALNSQLQSQLEALQQLIIQNGIGSTKS
;
A
#
# COMPACT_ATOMS: atom_id res chain seq x y z
N MET A 1 -13.05 -19.49 -28.09
CA MET A 1 -12.24 -19.25 -26.86
C MET A 1 -12.97 -19.86 -25.67
N ILE A 2 -12.34 -20.10 -24.51
CA ILE A 2 -13.10 -20.48 -23.29
C ILE A 2 -13.58 -19.19 -22.61
N LEU A 3 -14.89 -19.05 -22.43
CA LEU A 3 -15.48 -17.90 -21.73
C LEU A 3 -15.48 -18.13 -20.21
N PRO A 4 -15.36 -17.06 -19.41
CA PRO A 4 -15.39 -17.17 -17.96
C PRO A 4 -16.77 -17.57 -17.44
N HIS A 5 -16.82 -18.17 -16.25
CA HIS A 5 -18.06 -18.60 -15.61
C HIS A 5 -18.85 -17.41 -15.05
N ILE A 6 -20.18 -17.47 -15.13
CA ILE A 6 -21.07 -16.50 -14.49
C ILE A 6 -20.83 -16.51 -12.97
N GLY A 7 -20.77 -15.32 -12.37
CA GLY A 7 -20.48 -15.12 -10.95
C GLY A 7 -18.98 -15.14 -10.60
N SER A 8 -18.09 -15.32 -11.57
CA SER A 8 -16.64 -15.26 -11.34
C SER A 8 -16.09 -13.84 -11.43
N THR A 9 -15.03 -13.55 -10.69
CA THR A 9 -14.22 -12.33 -10.85
C THR A 9 -12.99 -12.68 -11.67
N CYS A 10 -12.75 -11.97 -12.77
CA CYS A 10 -11.63 -12.23 -13.67
C CYS A 10 -10.93 -10.94 -14.08
N ARG A 11 -9.64 -11.03 -14.44
CA ARG A 11 -8.94 -9.95 -15.15
C ARG A 11 -9.14 -10.10 -16.64
N PHE A 12 -9.70 -9.07 -17.24
CA PHE A 12 -9.90 -8.96 -18.68
C PHE A 12 -8.76 -8.16 -19.29
N VAL A 13 -8.23 -8.69 -20.38
CA VAL A 13 -7.28 -7.99 -21.26
C VAL A 13 -7.90 -7.99 -22.64
N LEU A 14 -8.19 -6.78 -23.11
CA LEU A 14 -8.83 -6.49 -24.37
C LEU A 14 -7.77 -6.10 -25.41
N THR A 15 -8.15 -6.20 -26.68
CA THR A 15 -7.31 -5.79 -27.81
C THR A 15 -6.88 -4.32 -27.69
N SER A 16 -5.83 -3.94 -28.41
CA SER A 16 -5.22 -2.60 -28.32
C SER A 16 -6.23 -1.45 -28.46
N LYS A 17 -7.25 -1.59 -29.32
CA LYS A 17 -8.35 -0.63 -29.52
C LYS A 17 -9.15 -0.35 -28.24
N PHE A 18 -9.28 -1.32 -27.35
CA PHE A 18 -10.08 -1.26 -26.13
C PHE A 18 -9.24 -1.36 -24.85
N SER A 19 -7.92 -1.18 -24.97
CA SER A 19 -6.97 -1.42 -23.87
C SER A 19 -7.20 -0.52 -22.65
N THR A 20 -7.87 0.63 -22.80
CA THR A 20 -8.26 1.51 -21.68
C THR A 20 -9.31 0.88 -20.76
N LEU A 21 -10.04 -0.14 -21.22
CA LEU A 21 -11.01 -0.91 -20.44
C LEU A 21 -10.40 -2.19 -19.85
N ASN A 22 -9.08 -2.38 -19.93
CA ASN A 22 -8.42 -3.49 -19.25
C ASN A 22 -8.60 -3.35 -17.73
N GLY A 23 -8.96 -4.45 -17.07
CA GLY A 23 -9.33 -4.36 -15.66
C GLY A 23 -9.77 -5.67 -15.04
N VAL A 24 -10.18 -5.59 -13.78
CA VAL A 24 -10.79 -6.71 -13.05
C VAL A 24 -12.29 -6.47 -13.01
N TYR A 25 -13.05 -7.48 -13.42
CA TYR A 25 -14.50 -7.37 -13.52
C TYR A 25 -15.19 -8.61 -12.96
N ASN A 26 -16.43 -8.42 -12.51
CA ASN A 26 -17.33 -9.50 -12.14
C ASN A 26 -18.17 -9.91 -13.34
N VAL A 27 -18.18 -11.21 -13.67
CA VAL A 27 -18.99 -11.75 -14.77
C VAL A 27 -20.43 -11.90 -14.31
N VAL A 28 -21.33 -11.09 -14.88
CA VAL A 28 -22.74 -11.07 -14.50
C VAL A 28 -23.55 -12.03 -15.35
N ALA A 29 -23.31 -12.04 -16.66
CA ALA A 29 -24.06 -12.88 -17.58
C ALA A 29 -23.28 -13.11 -18.88
N LEU A 30 -23.75 -14.08 -19.67
CA LEU A 30 -23.32 -14.32 -21.04
C LEU A 30 -24.53 -14.19 -21.96
N GLY A 31 -24.33 -13.61 -23.13
CA GLY A 31 -25.35 -13.50 -24.17
C GLY A 31 -24.73 -13.59 -25.56
N SER A 32 -25.55 -13.67 -26.60
CA SER A 32 -25.06 -13.49 -27.97
C SER A 32 -25.08 -12.01 -28.34
N PHE A 33 -24.17 -11.59 -29.23
CA PHE A 33 -24.12 -10.20 -29.68
C PHE A 33 -25.43 -9.76 -30.35
N ASN A 34 -26.00 -10.61 -31.21
CA ASN A 34 -27.24 -10.33 -31.91
C ASN A 34 -28.45 -10.22 -30.96
N ASP A 35 -28.55 -11.09 -29.95
CA ASP A 35 -29.68 -11.03 -29.00
C ASP A 35 -29.64 -9.75 -28.17
N LEU A 36 -28.44 -9.32 -27.75
CA LEU A 36 -28.26 -8.08 -27.02
C LEU A 36 -28.51 -6.84 -27.90
N ALA A 37 -28.06 -6.87 -29.15
CA ALA A 37 -28.38 -5.80 -30.09
C ALA A 37 -29.90 -5.72 -30.33
N ALA A 38 -30.57 -6.86 -30.49
CA ALA A 38 -32.01 -6.94 -30.69
C ALA A 38 -32.82 -6.52 -29.45
N SER A 39 -32.28 -6.70 -28.24
CA SER A 39 -32.91 -6.23 -26.99
C SER A 39 -32.70 -4.74 -26.73
N GLY A 40 -31.98 -4.03 -27.61
CA GLY A 40 -31.78 -2.58 -27.54
C GLY A 40 -30.48 -2.15 -26.86
N VAL A 41 -29.52 -3.06 -26.64
CA VAL A 41 -28.20 -2.67 -26.12
C VAL A 41 -27.44 -1.86 -27.17
N ASP A 42 -27.15 -0.60 -26.84
CA ASP A 42 -26.33 0.27 -27.67
C ASP A 42 -24.84 0.03 -27.40
N PHE A 43 -24.22 -0.85 -28.19
CA PHE A 43 -22.78 -1.11 -28.10
C PHE A 43 -21.92 0.12 -28.42
N VAL A 44 -22.40 1.05 -29.24
CA VAL A 44 -21.61 2.23 -29.60
C VAL A 44 -21.48 3.11 -28.37
N THR A 45 -22.59 3.36 -27.67
CA THR A 45 -22.59 4.16 -26.45
C THR A 45 -21.90 3.46 -25.28
N ASN A 46 -22.12 2.16 -25.10
CA ASN A 46 -21.62 1.44 -23.91
C ASN A 46 -20.20 0.88 -24.05
N LEU A 47 -19.67 0.72 -25.27
CA LEU A 47 -18.35 0.11 -25.50
C LEU A 47 -17.40 1.01 -26.31
N TYR A 48 -17.88 1.65 -27.40
CA TYR A 48 -16.99 2.39 -28.32
C TYR A 48 -16.74 3.84 -27.88
N LYS A 49 -17.79 4.58 -27.51
CA LYS A 49 -17.67 5.98 -27.07
C LYS A 49 -16.73 6.17 -25.86
N PRO A 50 -16.77 5.32 -24.81
CA PRO A 50 -15.90 5.49 -23.64
C PRO A 50 -14.41 5.38 -23.98
N VAL A 51 -14.07 4.66 -25.06
CA VAL A 51 -12.69 4.51 -25.54
C VAL A 51 -12.35 5.43 -26.70
N GLY A 52 -13.24 6.39 -27.02
CA GLY A 52 -13.04 7.38 -28.08
C GLY A 52 -13.25 6.85 -29.50
N LEU A 53 -13.88 5.68 -29.67
CA LEU A 53 -14.17 5.10 -30.98
C LEU A 53 -15.54 5.56 -31.51
N SER A 54 -15.66 5.61 -32.84
CA SER A 54 -16.80 6.16 -33.56
C SER A 54 -17.81 5.08 -33.99
N GLN A 55 -18.97 5.54 -34.48
CA GLN A 55 -19.96 4.68 -35.15
C GLN A 55 -19.35 3.93 -36.36
N VAL A 56 -18.38 4.55 -37.04
CA VAL A 56 -17.70 3.95 -38.20
C VAL A 56 -16.86 2.76 -37.76
N ASP A 57 -16.15 2.89 -36.64
CA ASP A 57 -15.37 1.79 -36.07
C ASP A 57 -16.27 0.62 -35.68
N TYR A 58 -17.40 0.91 -35.03
CA TYR A 58 -18.42 -0.09 -34.74
C TYR A 58 -18.93 -0.80 -35.99
N ALA A 59 -19.27 -0.06 -37.05
CA ALA A 59 -19.78 -0.66 -38.28
C ALA A 59 -18.75 -1.59 -38.98
N ASN A 60 -17.46 -1.25 -38.88
CA ASN A 60 -16.38 -2.09 -39.39
C ASN A 60 -16.21 -3.38 -38.58
N ASP A 61 -16.27 -3.26 -37.26
CA ASP A 61 -16.07 -4.36 -36.33
C ASP A 61 -17.32 -5.26 -36.19
N PHE A 62 -18.52 -4.72 -36.41
CA PHE A 62 -19.82 -5.42 -36.32
C PHE A 62 -19.85 -6.71 -37.14
N LYS A 63 -19.31 -6.68 -38.37
CA LYS A 63 -19.29 -7.85 -39.26
C LYS A 63 -18.55 -9.03 -38.64
N SER A 64 -17.52 -8.75 -37.84
CA SER A 64 -16.70 -9.75 -37.15
C SER A 64 -17.32 -10.21 -35.84
N TYR A 65 -18.09 -9.35 -35.16
CA TYR A 65 -18.60 -9.63 -33.81
C TYR A 65 -20.06 -10.10 -33.75
N GLN A 66 -20.86 -9.87 -34.80
CA GLN A 66 -22.30 -10.20 -34.83
C GLN A 66 -22.63 -11.66 -34.45
N ASN A 67 -21.73 -12.61 -34.73
CA ASN A 67 -21.92 -14.04 -34.43
C ASN A 67 -21.11 -14.50 -33.21
N THR A 68 -20.64 -13.57 -32.38
CA THR A 68 -19.84 -13.88 -31.18
C THR A 68 -20.68 -13.78 -29.91
N ASN A 69 -20.17 -14.42 -28.86
CA ASN A 69 -20.71 -14.23 -27.52
C ASN A 69 -20.29 -12.87 -26.96
N VAL A 70 -21.07 -12.34 -26.03
CA VAL A 70 -20.77 -11.15 -25.26
C VAL A 70 -20.77 -11.51 -23.79
N VAL A 71 -19.68 -11.17 -23.12
CA VAL A 71 -19.56 -11.26 -21.68
C VAL A 71 -20.06 -9.95 -21.09
N MET A 72 -21.10 -10.03 -20.27
CA MET A 72 -21.63 -8.89 -19.52
C MET A 72 -20.94 -8.85 -18.17
N VAL A 73 -20.29 -7.73 -17.86
CA VAL A 73 -19.47 -7.60 -16.67
C VAL A 73 -19.73 -6.30 -15.93
N THR A 74 -19.44 -6.27 -14.63
CA THR A 74 -19.44 -5.03 -13.82
C THR A 74 -18.05 -4.78 -13.25
N SER A 75 -17.71 -3.51 -13.05
CA SER A 75 -16.43 -3.13 -12.46
C SER A 75 -16.39 -3.56 -10.99
N VAL A 76 -15.25 -4.08 -10.52
CA VAL A 76 -15.07 -4.38 -9.09
C VAL A 76 -14.96 -3.11 -8.22
N SER A 77 -14.75 -1.95 -8.84
CA SER A 77 -14.70 -0.65 -8.17
C SER A 77 -16.05 0.05 -8.15
N ASP A 78 -16.92 -0.23 -9.13
CA ASP A 78 -18.28 0.30 -9.23
C ASP A 78 -19.19 -0.76 -9.87
N GLU A 79 -20.01 -1.40 -9.05
CA GLU A 79 -20.93 -2.44 -9.51
C GLU A 79 -22.15 -1.87 -10.25
N SER A 80 -22.35 -0.55 -10.24
CA SER A 80 -23.44 0.10 -10.97
C SER A 80 -23.15 0.26 -12.47
N GLU A 81 -21.88 0.20 -12.87
CA GLU A 81 -21.46 0.28 -14.26
C GLU A 81 -21.43 -1.10 -14.91
N MET A 82 -22.26 -1.28 -15.95
CA MET A 82 -22.31 -2.51 -16.74
C MET A 82 -21.57 -2.34 -18.08
N TYR A 83 -20.68 -3.28 -18.37
CA TYR A 83 -19.89 -3.35 -19.59
C TYR A 83 -20.26 -4.59 -20.40
N TYR A 84 -20.17 -4.47 -21.73
CA TYR A 84 -20.50 -5.53 -22.67
C TYR A 84 -19.26 -5.82 -23.52
N PHE A 85 -18.61 -6.97 -23.29
CA PHE A 85 -17.38 -7.35 -23.97
C PHE A 85 -17.64 -8.49 -24.96
N PRO A 86 -17.75 -8.20 -26.28
CA PRO A 86 -17.76 -9.23 -27.30
C PRO A 86 -16.51 -10.12 -27.23
N GLU A 87 -16.65 -11.41 -27.52
CA GLU A 87 -15.52 -12.36 -27.52
C GLU A 87 -14.40 -11.89 -28.46
N GLY A 88 -14.76 -11.27 -29.59
CA GLY A 88 -13.81 -10.78 -30.58
C GLY A 88 -12.96 -9.58 -30.16
N ILE A 89 -13.23 -8.95 -29.02
CA ILE A 89 -12.37 -7.89 -28.46
C ILE A 89 -11.45 -8.38 -27.34
N LEU A 90 -11.58 -9.65 -26.91
CA LEU A 90 -10.76 -10.25 -25.88
C LEU A 90 -9.41 -10.66 -26.49
N ASP A 91 -8.32 -10.10 -25.97
CA ASP A 91 -6.96 -10.41 -26.44
C ASP A 91 -6.52 -11.82 -25.99
N LYS A 92 -7.00 -12.23 -24.82
CA LYS A 92 -6.78 -13.56 -24.24
C LYS A 92 -7.94 -13.98 -23.35
N VAL A 93 -7.94 -15.26 -22.98
CA VAL A 93 -8.87 -15.80 -21.97
C VAL A 93 -8.75 -14.98 -20.68
N PRO A 94 -9.88 -14.50 -20.11
CA PRO A 94 -9.86 -13.79 -18.84
C PRO A 94 -9.23 -14.62 -17.73
N ASP A 95 -8.40 -13.99 -16.91
CA ASP A 95 -7.65 -14.67 -15.86
C ASP A 95 -8.50 -14.76 -14.57
N PRO A 96 -8.92 -15.96 -14.14
CA PRO A 96 -9.75 -16.16 -12.96
C PRO A 96 -8.94 -16.22 -11.65
N THR A 97 -7.60 -16.11 -11.71
CA THR A 97 -6.74 -16.26 -10.53
C THR A 97 -6.66 -14.98 -9.67
N VAL A 98 -7.37 -13.92 -10.08
CA VAL A 98 -7.40 -12.65 -9.37
C VAL A 98 -8.09 -12.79 -8.03
N LYS A 99 -7.48 -12.24 -6.98
CA LYS A 99 -8.03 -12.22 -5.63
C LYS A 99 -8.01 -10.80 -5.08
N LYS A 100 -9.03 -10.46 -4.31
CA LYS A 100 -9.09 -9.21 -3.55
C LYS A 100 -8.25 -9.36 -2.28
N TYR A 101 -7.26 -8.49 -2.12
CA TYR A 101 -6.48 -8.37 -0.90
C TYR A 101 -6.77 -7.02 -0.26
N GLN A 102 -6.94 -7.00 1.06
CA GLN A 102 -7.12 -5.75 1.78
C GLN A 102 -5.76 -5.08 2.00
N GLN A 103 -5.69 -3.78 1.74
CA GLN A 103 -4.54 -2.97 2.11
C GLN A 103 -4.81 -2.33 3.47
N TYR A 104 -3.90 -2.55 4.41
CA TYR A 104 -3.98 -2.01 5.76
C TYR A 104 -3.01 -0.84 5.91
N TYR A 105 -3.42 0.16 6.70
CA TYR A 105 -2.62 1.32 7.03
C TYR A 105 -2.57 1.52 8.54
N PHE A 106 -1.41 1.92 9.06
CA PHE A 106 -1.25 2.35 10.44
C PHE A 106 -1.13 3.87 10.48
N GLY A 107 -2.02 4.53 11.22
CA GLY A 107 -1.94 5.96 11.51
C GLY A 107 -1.48 6.18 12.94
N ILE A 108 -0.48 7.04 13.15
CA ILE A 108 0.03 7.42 14.47
C ILE A 108 -0.11 8.93 14.61
N SER A 109 -0.90 9.38 15.59
CA SER A 109 -0.96 10.81 15.93
C SER A 109 0.19 11.17 16.87
N ILE A 110 0.90 12.24 16.53
CA ILE A 110 2.03 12.78 17.31
C ILE A 110 1.71 14.15 17.94
N GLY A 111 0.47 14.62 17.76
CA GLY A 111 0.00 15.94 18.21
C GLY A 111 0.58 17.13 17.42
N PRO A 112 0.34 18.38 17.88
CA PRO A 112 0.76 19.58 17.17
C PRO A 112 2.28 19.70 17.06
N TYR A 113 2.82 19.82 15.85
CA TYR A 113 4.27 19.84 15.64
C TYR A 113 4.64 20.89 14.59
N LYS A 114 5.56 21.80 14.92
CA LYS A 114 5.93 22.92 14.04
C LYS A 114 6.96 22.53 12.97
N ASP A 115 7.88 21.61 13.27
CA ASP A 115 8.96 21.22 12.36
C ASP A 115 8.71 19.87 11.68
N VAL A 116 8.32 19.92 10.41
CA VAL A 116 8.07 18.73 9.59
C VAL A 116 9.36 17.96 9.28
N ASN A 117 10.53 18.59 9.31
CA ASN A 117 11.80 17.91 8.98
C ASN A 117 12.17 16.86 10.03
N THR A 118 11.96 17.17 11.31
CA THR A 118 12.14 16.21 12.40
C THR A 118 11.22 14.99 12.23
N LEU A 119 10.01 15.19 11.69
CA LEU A 119 9.07 14.10 11.41
C LEU A 119 9.53 13.21 10.26
N GLN A 120 10.25 13.76 9.29
CA GLN A 120 10.79 12.99 8.17
C GLN A 120 11.83 11.97 8.65
N SER A 121 12.69 12.32 9.61
CA SER A 121 13.64 11.38 10.22
C SER A 121 12.91 10.22 10.93
N LEU A 122 11.87 10.53 11.70
CA LEU A 122 11.04 9.50 12.36
C LEU A 122 10.34 8.61 11.32
N ALA A 123 9.80 9.19 10.25
CA ALA A 123 9.18 8.47 9.16
C ALA A 123 10.15 7.49 8.48
N THR A 124 11.40 7.90 8.25
CA THR A 124 12.44 7.01 7.71
C THR A 124 12.72 5.84 8.65
N GLN A 125 12.86 6.08 9.95
CA GLN A 125 13.09 5.01 10.94
C GLN A 125 11.92 4.02 11.00
N LEU A 126 10.68 4.53 11.04
CA LEU A 126 9.48 3.69 10.99
C LEU A 126 9.41 2.88 9.68
N GLY A 127 9.81 3.48 8.57
CA GLY A 127 9.88 2.81 7.27
C GLY A 127 10.85 1.64 7.31
N SER A 128 12.04 1.84 7.86
CA SER A 128 13.01 0.77 8.05
C SER A 128 12.44 -0.36 8.92
N ILE A 129 11.74 -0.06 10.01
CA ILE A 129 11.12 -1.08 10.88
C ILE A 129 10.05 -1.87 10.13
N VAL A 130 9.15 -1.19 9.40
CA VAL A 130 8.10 -1.83 8.61
C VAL A 130 8.71 -2.73 7.54
N THR A 131 9.71 -2.26 6.81
CA THR A 131 10.39 -3.06 5.78
C THR A 131 11.12 -4.26 6.39
N HIS A 132 11.84 -4.11 7.50
CA HIS A 132 12.49 -5.24 8.16
C HIS A 132 11.50 -6.29 8.71
N THR A 133 10.33 -5.84 9.16
CA THR A 133 9.33 -6.73 9.77
C THR A 133 8.44 -7.41 8.73
N THR A 134 8.04 -6.69 7.69
CA THR A 134 7.05 -7.15 6.69
C THR A 134 7.65 -7.52 5.35
N GLY A 135 8.90 -7.13 5.08
CA GLY A 135 9.52 -7.23 3.76
C GLY A 135 8.96 -6.28 2.71
N VAL A 136 8.01 -5.41 3.07
CA VAL A 136 7.38 -4.48 2.14
C VAL A 136 8.14 -3.16 2.15
N GLU A 137 8.72 -2.81 0.99
CA GLU A 137 9.30 -1.50 0.75
C GLU A 137 8.17 -0.51 0.43
N ASN A 138 7.79 0.31 1.39
CA ASN A 138 6.81 1.36 1.18
C ASN A 138 7.32 2.68 1.78
N PRO A 139 7.17 3.80 1.05
CA PRO A 139 7.51 5.10 1.60
C PRO A 139 6.54 5.42 2.74
N VAL A 140 7.08 5.64 3.94
CA VAL A 140 6.29 6.23 5.04
C VAL A 140 5.98 7.66 4.66
N ARG A 141 4.68 7.99 4.65
CA ARG A 141 4.20 9.32 4.30
C ARG A 141 3.86 10.08 5.56
N VAL A 142 4.41 11.27 5.69
CA VAL A 142 3.97 12.26 6.68
C VAL A 142 2.92 13.14 6.01
N PHE A 143 1.74 13.23 6.60
CA PHE A 143 0.68 14.11 6.14
C PHE A 143 0.09 14.85 7.34
N ALA A 144 -0.34 16.09 7.12
CA ALA A 144 -1.17 16.80 8.09
C ALA A 144 -2.51 16.08 8.19
N ALA A 145 -3.06 16.01 9.40
CA ALA A 145 -4.41 15.52 9.60
C ALA A 145 -5.43 16.42 8.87
N SER A 146 -6.67 15.94 8.75
CA SER A 146 -7.78 16.77 8.28
C SER A 146 -7.87 18.06 9.13
N PRO A 147 -8.23 19.23 8.56
CA PRO A 147 -8.27 20.50 9.30
C PRO A 147 -9.13 20.49 10.57
N GLU A 148 -10.07 19.55 10.68
CA GLU A 148 -10.87 19.32 11.89
C GLU A 148 -10.05 18.91 13.13
N TYR A 149 -8.80 18.47 12.94
CA TYR A 149 -7.85 18.11 13.99
C TYR A 149 -6.83 19.22 14.28
N ASP A 150 -6.94 20.39 13.63
CA ASP A 150 -6.05 21.51 13.89
C ASP A 150 -6.26 22.07 15.31
N VAL A 151 -5.15 22.33 16.00
CA VAL A 151 -5.16 22.89 17.35
C VAL A 151 -4.54 24.28 17.31
N TRP A 152 -5.32 25.28 17.72
CA TRP A 152 -4.87 26.65 17.86
C TRP A 152 -4.25 26.84 19.25
N LEU A 153 -2.96 27.15 19.27
CA LEU A 153 -2.19 27.36 20.50
C LEU A 153 -1.55 28.75 20.44
N ASP A 154 -1.54 29.46 21.57
CA ASP A 154 -0.62 30.57 21.77
C ASP A 154 0.80 30.07 22.07
N ASP A 155 1.78 30.98 22.06
CA ASP A 155 3.19 30.61 22.27
C ASP A 155 3.44 29.95 23.64
N SER A 156 2.77 30.42 24.70
CA SER A 156 2.93 29.87 26.05
C SER A 156 2.38 28.45 26.15
N GLN A 157 1.25 28.19 25.49
CA GLN A 157 0.64 26.86 25.41
C GLN A 157 1.50 25.90 24.59
N TYR A 158 2.07 26.37 23.47
CA TYR A 158 2.96 25.56 22.65
C TYR A 158 4.26 25.21 23.38
N GLU A 159 4.85 26.16 24.10
CA GLU A 159 6.05 25.93 24.92
C GLU A 159 5.79 24.93 26.04
N ALA A 160 4.67 25.06 26.76
CA ALA A 160 4.28 24.11 27.80
C ALA A 160 4.14 22.69 27.23
N LEU A 161 3.57 22.55 26.03
CA LEU A 161 3.46 21.27 25.33
C LEU A 161 4.83 20.70 24.95
N GLN A 162 5.79 21.52 24.51
CA GLN A 162 7.16 21.05 24.24
C GLN A 162 7.88 20.62 25.52
N GLN A 163 7.71 21.35 26.63
CA GLN A 163 8.29 20.97 27.91
C GLN A 163 7.74 19.63 28.40
N GLN A 164 6.43 19.41 28.26
CA GLN A 164 5.79 18.14 28.59
C GLN A 164 6.32 17.00 27.71
N ARG A 165 6.49 17.22 26.40
CA ARG A 165 7.12 16.24 25.51
C ARG A 165 8.53 15.89 25.96
N GLN A 166 9.35 16.89 26.26
CA GLN A 166 10.72 16.68 26.70
C GLN A 166 10.81 15.90 28.02
N ALA A 167 9.84 16.12 28.93
CA ALA A 167 9.70 15.34 30.15
C ALA A 167 9.34 13.88 29.85
N ASN A 168 8.42 13.63 28.92
CA ASN A 168 7.98 12.28 28.55
C ASN A 168 9.07 11.46 27.85
N ILE A 169 9.96 12.10 27.09
CA ILE A 169 11.09 11.43 26.41
C ILE A 169 12.05 10.75 27.41
N LYS A 170 12.14 11.25 28.65
CA LYS A 170 13.07 10.71 29.67
C LYS A 170 12.60 9.41 30.33
N ASN A 171 11.35 9.00 30.13
CA ASN A 171 10.75 7.86 30.82
C ASN A 171 10.59 6.60 29.96
N ILE A 172 11.19 6.57 28.76
CA ILE A 172 11.09 5.39 27.92
C ILE A 172 12.30 4.50 28.17
N ASP A 173 12.17 3.56 29.11
CA ASP A 173 13.00 2.35 29.20
C ASP A 173 12.73 1.46 27.97
N THR A 174 13.01 1.97 26.78
CA THR A 174 13.01 1.16 25.57
C THR A 174 14.09 0.07 25.69
N LEU A 175 13.87 -1.06 25.03
CA LEU A 175 14.91 -2.07 24.82
C LEU A 175 16.22 -1.47 24.28
N TYR A 176 16.13 -0.38 23.50
CA TYR A 176 17.29 0.37 23.03
C TYR A 176 18.03 1.09 24.17
N THR A 177 17.34 1.84 25.03
CA THR A 177 17.95 2.47 26.24
C THR A 177 18.48 1.44 27.22
N GLN A 178 17.78 0.32 27.41
CA GLN A 178 18.27 -0.79 28.24
C GLN A 178 19.55 -1.40 27.65
N LEU A 179 19.61 -1.61 26.34
CA LEU A 179 20.79 -2.09 25.64
C LEU A 179 21.97 -1.11 25.78
N GLN A 180 21.74 0.19 25.57
CA GLN A 180 22.78 1.22 25.73
C GLN A 180 23.29 1.28 27.18
N ASN A 181 22.39 1.25 28.15
CA ASN A 181 22.76 1.21 29.57
C ASN A 181 23.56 -0.05 29.91
N SER A 182 23.18 -1.21 29.35
CA SER A 182 23.91 -2.46 29.55
C SER A 182 25.28 -2.47 28.89
N LEU A 183 25.43 -1.84 27.72
CA LEU A 183 26.73 -1.67 27.05
C LEU A 183 27.65 -0.72 27.83
N ALA A 184 27.12 0.41 28.29
CA ALA A 184 27.86 1.36 29.12
C ALA A 184 28.32 0.72 30.44
N LEU A 185 27.43 -0.04 31.10
CA LEU A 185 27.77 -0.77 32.32
C LEU A 185 28.87 -1.83 32.06
N ASN A 186 28.76 -2.60 30.98
CA ASN A 186 29.80 -3.57 30.62
C ASN A 186 31.15 -2.91 30.37
N SER A 187 31.19 -1.77 29.68
CA SER A 187 32.42 -1.01 29.46
C SER A 187 33.01 -0.51 30.78
N GLN A 188 32.18 0.02 31.67
CA GLN A 188 32.61 0.48 32.99
C GLN A 188 33.18 -0.67 33.85
N LEU A 189 32.52 -1.83 33.86
CA LEU A 189 32.99 -3.02 34.56
C LEU A 189 34.32 -3.54 33.99
N GLN A 190 34.49 -3.49 32.67
CA GLN A 190 35.77 -3.83 32.03
C GLN A 190 36.89 -2.90 32.48
N SER A 191 36.68 -1.58 32.46
CA SER A 191 37.69 -0.62 32.94
C SER A 191 38.01 -0.80 34.42
N GLN A 192 37.02 -1.13 35.26
CA GLN A 192 37.26 -1.43 36.67
C GLN A 192 38.07 -2.73 36.86
N LEU A 193 37.77 -3.78 36.09
CA LEU A 193 38.54 -5.02 36.12
C LEU A 193 39.98 -4.81 35.68
N GLU A 194 40.22 -4.03 34.63
CA GLU A 194 41.58 -3.66 34.18
C GLU A 194 42.33 -2.87 35.25
N ALA A 195 41.69 -1.88 35.87
CA ALA A 195 42.30 -1.10 36.96
C ALA A 195 42.63 -1.97 38.19
N LEU A 196 41.73 -2.91 38.54
CA LEU A 196 41.96 -3.88 39.62
C LEU A 196 43.10 -4.85 39.27
N GLN A 197 43.16 -5.35 38.03
CA GLN A 197 44.27 -6.19 37.57
C GLN A 197 45.61 -5.44 37.65
N GLN A 198 45.65 -4.18 37.22
CA GLN A 198 46.85 -3.35 37.35
C GLN A 198 47.25 -3.14 38.81
N LEU A 199 46.30 -2.89 39.70
CA LEU A 199 46.56 -2.79 41.14
C LEU A 199 47.09 -4.10 41.74
N ILE A 200 46.56 -5.25 41.32
CA ILE A 200 47.04 -6.58 41.79
C ILE A 200 48.47 -6.85 41.31
N ILE A 201 48.78 -6.50 40.05
CA ILE A 201 50.14 -6.62 39.49
C ILE A 201 51.10 -5.68 40.21
N GLN A 202 50.70 -4.42 40.43
CA GLN A 202 51.53 -3.38 41.04
C GLN A 202 51.79 -3.63 42.54
N ASN A 203 50.85 -4.25 43.25
CA ASN A 203 51.02 -4.64 44.66
C ASN A 203 51.66 -6.03 44.84
N GLY A 204 52.09 -6.70 43.76
CA GLY A 204 52.87 -7.94 43.83
C GLY A 204 52.13 -9.17 44.37
N ILE A 205 50.81 -9.12 44.48
CA ILE A 205 50.00 -10.24 45.02
C ILE A 205 49.81 -11.35 43.94
N GLY A 206 50.13 -11.06 42.68
CA GLY A 206 49.90 -11.95 41.53
C GLY A 206 51.14 -12.55 40.86
N SER A 207 52.30 -12.68 41.52
CA SER A 207 53.38 -13.48 40.93
C SER A 207 53.11 -14.98 41.15
N THR A 208 52.55 -15.65 40.13
CA THR A 208 52.79 -17.09 39.99
C THR A 208 54.29 -17.29 39.83
N LYS A 209 54.88 -17.96 40.82
CA LYS A 209 56.27 -18.42 40.80
C LYS A 209 56.54 -19.24 39.53
N SER A 210 57.73 -19.00 38.99
CA SER A 210 58.53 -19.85 38.10
C SER A 210 58.45 -21.34 38.44
#